data_AF-A0A0C3D7M1-F1
#
_entry.id   AF-A0A0C3D7M1-F1
#
_cell.length_a   1.000
_cell.length_b   1.000
_cell.length_c   1.000
_cell.angle_alpha   90.00
_cell.angle_beta   90.00
_cell.angle_gamma   90.00
#
_symmetry.space_group_name_H-M   'P 1'
#
loop_
_entity.id
_entity.type
_entity.pdbx_description
1 polymer ?
#
loop_
_entity_poly.entity_id
_entity_poly.type
_entity_poly.pdbx_seq_one_letter_code
_entity_poly.pdbx_strand_id
1 'polypeptide(L)'
;MVLVSQELRKGTDGARGDDANALKTAVMNWLNEASSRPEPLLSPTDKSKRGFYNDVTGRLLCPVDYDWCDASIRSAIREYHPKYPVTAHTYPAFVYLKGQYNPINPSKGIFKGELLVRAFCSIFTSPSSAQAELDNEDTVGSSRKAQKVARGARTRCDVAGLLKMRSVDPRAIAYTTCQLHFVLSSSTSWNLHDEEFDYNVLYRNITNYFEQPLSPKKSTKVKELLLWWNRKVFGHRNASFYQPQHVETLSVALARR
;
A
#
# COMPACT_ATOMS: atom_id res chain seq x y z
N MET A 1 -9.13 28.69 -17.01
CA MET A 1 -8.53 27.33 -17.05
C MET A 1 -7.46 27.11 -15.97
N VAL A 2 -6.57 28.09 -15.72
CA VAL A 2 -5.50 28.00 -14.69
C VAL A 2 -6.03 27.80 -13.26
N LEU A 3 -7.07 28.55 -12.87
CA LEU A 3 -7.66 28.48 -11.53
C LEU A 3 -8.26 27.10 -11.19
N VAL A 4 -8.94 26.46 -12.14
CA VAL A 4 -9.52 25.12 -11.94
C VAL A 4 -8.41 24.08 -11.77
N SER A 5 -7.33 24.16 -12.54
CA SER A 5 -6.18 23.26 -12.38
C SER A 5 -5.49 23.44 -11.02
N GLN A 6 -5.38 24.67 -10.53
CA GLN A 6 -4.82 24.97 -9.22
C GLN A 6 -5.69 24.41 -8.08
N GLU A 7 -7.01 24.61 -8.13
CA GLU A 7 -7.92 24.06 -7.11
C GLU A 7 -7.94 22.53 -7.12
N LEU A 8 -7.89 21.89 -8.29
CA LEU A 8 -7.80 20.42 -8.40
C LEU A 8 -6.49 19.88 -7.80
N ARG A 9 -5.36 20.56 -8.07
CA ARG A 9 -4.07 20.21 -7.47
C ARG A 9 -4.12 20.36 -5.96
N LYS A 10 -4.63 21.48 -5.46
CA LYS A 10 -4.81 21.74 -4.03
C LYS A 10 -5.69 20.70 -3.34
N GLY A 11 -6.80 20.31 -3.97
CA GLY A 11 -7.67 19.24 -3.46
C GLY A 11 -6.97 17.88 -3.42
N THR A 12 -6.20 17.56 -4.46
CA THR A 12 -5.42 16.31 -4.55
C THR A 12 -4.30 16.27 -3.51
N ASP A 13 -3.57 17.38 -3.35
CA ASP A 13 -2.52 17.51 -2.35
C ASP A 13 -3.09 17.46 -0.93
N GLY A 14 -4.26 18.07 -0.70
CA GLY A 14 -5.00 17.98 0.57
C GLY A 14 -5.38 16.55 0.92
N ALA A 15 -6.07 15.85 0.01
CA ALA A 15 -6.46 14.45 0.22
C ALA A 15 -5.25 13.54 0.47
N ARG A 16 -4.17 13.73 -0.31
CA ARG A 16 -2.92 12.99 -0.14
C ARG A 16 -2.25 13.26 1.21
N GLY A 17 -2.30 14.50 1.68
CA GLY A 17 -1.81 14.91 3.00
C GLY A 17 -2.60 14.29 4.14
N ASP A 18 -3.93 14.26 4.03
CA ASP A 18 -4.83 13.64 5.00
C ASP A 18 -4.58 12.13 5.12
N ASP A 19 -4.49 11.43 3.98
CA ASP A 19 -4.18 10.00 3.92
C ASP A 19 -2.81 9.71 4.57
N ALA A 20 -1.79 10.50 4.23
CA ALA A 20 -0.46 10.35 4.80
C ALA A 20 -0.47 10.56 6.33
N ASN A 21 -1.19 11.56 6.82
CA ASN A 21 -1.30 11.85 8.26
C ASN A 21 -2.05 10.76 9.01
N ALA A 22 -3.14 10.23 8.45
CA ALA A 22 -3.87 9.10 9.02
C ALA A 22 -2.98 7.85 9.11
N LEU A 23 -2.22 7.55 8.06
CA LEU A 23 -1.32 6.40 8.02
C LEU A 23 -0.10 6.55 8.92
N LYS A 24 0.47 7.76 9.07
CA LYS A 24 1.67 8.00 9.91
C LYS A 24 1.51 7.42 11.31
N THR A 25 0.37 7.69 11.95
CA THR A 25 0.09 7.21 13.30
C THR A 25 -0.27 5.72 13.30
N ALA A 26 -1.17 5.30 12.40
CA ALA A 26 -1.66 3.93 12.36
C ALA A 26 -0.55 2.91 12.10
N VAL A 27 0.31 3.17 11.10
CA VAL A 27 1.40 2.26 10.72
C VAL A 27 2.40 2.09 11.86
N MET A 28 2.79 3.16 12.55
CA MET A 28 3.74 3.05 13.66
C MET A 28 3.13 2.26 14.84
N ASN A 29 1.86 2.48 15.14
CA ASN A 29 1.17 1.70 16.17
C ASN A 29 1.14 0.21 15.81
N TRP A 30 0.80 -0.15 14.57
CA TRP A 30 0.81 -1.55 14.14
C TRP A 30 2.19 -2.20 14.24
N LEU A 31 3.27 -1.45 13.93
CA LEU A 31 4.64 -1.97 14.05
C LEU A 31 5.08 -2.14 15.51
N ASN A 32 4.70 -1.20 16.37
CA ASN A 32 4.96 -1.30 17.81
C ASN A 32 4.17 -2.46 18.44
N GLU A 33 2.90 -2.66 18.07
CA GLU A 33 2.06 -3.76 18.55
C GLU A 33 2.55 -5.14 18.08
N ALA A 34 3.09 -5.23 16.86
CA ALA A 34 3.63 -6.47 16.31
C ALA A 34 4.95 -6.93 16.97
N SER A 35 5.60 -6.04 17.73
CA SER A 35 6.90 -6.28 18.33
C SER A 35 6.74 -6.60 19.82
N SER A 36 7.22 -7.76 20.27
CA SER A 36 7.11 -8.18 21.68
C SER A 36 7.94 -7.32 22.64
N ARG A 37 8.98 -6.63 22.15
CA ARG A 37 9.79 -5.62 22.85
C ARG A 37 10.32 -4.59 21.85
N PRO A 38 9.59 -3.50 21.56
CA PRO A 38 10.04 -2.49 20.62
C PRO A 38 10.87 -1.45 21.37
N GLU A 39 12.19 -1.62 21.40
CA GLU A 39 13.10 -0.64 22.01
C GLU A 39 14.10 -0.06 20.99
N PRO A 40 14.07 1.27 20.75
CA PRO A 40 13.04 2.24 21.16
C PRO A 40 11.76 2.13 20.30
N LEU A 41 10.60 2.45 20.90
CA LEU A 41 9.32 2.57 20.19
C LEU A 41 9.43 3.53 19.00
N LEU A 42 8.78 3.17 17.90
CA LEU A 42 8.63 4.09 16.77
C LEU A 42 7.65 5.21 17.15
N SER A 43 8.12 6.46 17.06
CA SER A 43 7.28 7.63 17.32
C SER A 43 6.18 7.73 16.27
N PRO A 44 4.89 7.85 16.65
CA PRO A 44 3.78 8.00 15.69
C PRO A 44 3.80 9.32 14.92
N THR A 45 4.42 10.36 15.47
CA THR A 45 4.45 11.72 14.89
C THR A 45 5.82 12.11 14.35
N ASP A 46 6.90 11.69 15.01
CA ASP A 46 8.26 12.01 14.58
C ASP A 46 8.77 10.97 13.57
N LYS A 47 9.26 11.47 12.42
CA LYS A 47 9.83 10.66 11.34
C LYS A 47 11.36 10.59 11.38
N SER A 48 12.03 11.42 12.18
CA SER A 48 13.49 11.56 12.20
C SER A 48 14.23 10.23 12.40
N LYS A 49 13.64 9.33 13.20
CA LYS A 49 14.18 8.00 13.50
C LYS A 49 13.56 6.87 12.68
N ARG A 50 12.80 7.15 11.63
CA ARG A 50 12.23 6.14 10.71
C ARG A 50 13.18 5.91 9.52
N GLY A 51 12.68 5.30 8.45
CA GLY A 51 13.48 5.04 7.26
C GLY A 51 14.59 4.03 7.56
N PHE A 52 15.76 4.26 6.97
CA PHE A 52 16.94 3.41 7.17
C PHE A 52 17.65 3.65 8.50
N TYR A 53 17.29 4.69 9.27
CA TYR A 53 17.80 4.96 10.62
C TYR A 53 17.24 4.02 11.70
N ASN A 54 16.24 3.21 11.38
CA ASN A 54 15.67 2.21 12.27
C ASN A 54 15.56 0.85 11.58
N ASP A 55 15.89 -0.22 12.30
CA ASP A 55 15.99 -1.56 11.71
C ASP A 55 14.63 -2.13 11.30
N VAL A 56 13.53 -1.76 11.96
CA VAL A 56 12.18 -2.22 11.60
C VAL A 56 11.70 -1.57 10.31
N THR A 57 11.74 -0.23 10.25
CA THR A 57 11.33 0.51 9.04
C THR A 57 12.29 0.29 7.89
N GLY A 58 13.60 0.21 8.17
CA GLY A 58 14.62 -0.04 7.16
C GLY A 58 14.49 -1.42 6.54
N ARG A 59 14.19 -2.46 7.33
CA ARG A 59 13.91 -3.81 6.79
C ARG A 59 12.70 -3.81 5.84
N LEU A 60 11.66 -3.04 6.16
CA LEU A 60 10.46 -2.95 5.34
C LEU A 60 10.71 -2.20 4.03
N LEU A 61 11.55 -1.15 4.07
CA LEU A 61 11.90 -0.31 2.92
C LEU A 61 13.01 -0.89 2.05
N CYS A 62 13.85 -1.76 2.61
CA CYS A 62 14.99 -2.34 1.92
C CYS A 62 14.55 -2.92 0.56
N PRO A 63 15.23 -2.55 -0.54
CA PRO A 63 15.07 -3.22 -1.82
C PRO A 63 15.24 -4.73 -1.65
N VAL A 64 14.36 -5.51 -2.26
CA VAL A 64 14.36 -6.98 -2.13
C VAL A 64 15.61 -7.67 -2.67
N ASP A 65 16.41 -6.97 -3.46
CA ASP A 65 17.68 -7.46 -4.00
C ASP A 65 18.83 -7.40 -2.97
N TYR A 66 18.59 -6.75 -1.82
CA TYR A 66 19.58 -6.57 -0.76
C TYR A 66 19.18 -7.30 0.52
N ASP A 67 20.16 -7.86 1.23
CA ASP A 67 19.92 -8.48 2.53
C ASP A 67 20.11 -7.45 3.66
N TRP A 68 18.99 -6.98 4.24
CA TRP A 68 19.00 -6.06 5.37
C TRP A 68 19.63 -6.66 6.65
N CYS A 69 19.71 -7.99 6.76
CA CYS A 69 20.36 -8.66 7.88
C CYS A 69 21.89 -8.57 7.81
N ASP A 70 22.45 -8.35 6.61
CA ASP A 70 23.88 -8.06 6.45
C ASP A 70 24.19 -6.65 6.94
N ALA A 71 24.97 -6.55 8.01
CA ALA A 71 25.35 -5.28 8.61
C ALA A 71 26.14 -4.38 7.65
N SER A 72 26.94 -4.96 6.75
CA SER A 72 27.72 -4.20 5.76
C SER A 72 26.83 -3.56 4.71
N ILE A 73 25.83 -4.30 4.21
CA ILE A 73 24.83 -3.79 3.28
C ILE A 73 23.98 -2.71 3.95
N ARG A 74 23.55 -2.95 5.19
CA ARG A 74 22.75 -1.97 5.95
C ARG A 74 23.51 -0.66 6.17
N SER A 75 24.78 -0.72 6.55
CA SER A 75 25.61 0.49 6.69
C SER A 75 25.81 1.18 5.33
N ALA A 76 26.06 0.42 4.27
CA ALA A 76 26.25 0.97 2.94
C ALA A 76 24.99 1.68 2.40
N ILE A 77 23.79 1.16 2.67
CA ILE A 77 22.52 1.82 2.36
C ILE A 77 22.37 3.12 3.15
N ARG A 78 22.68 3.11 4.46
CA ARG A 78 22.61 4.30 5.34
C ARG A 78 23.58 5.42 4.92
N GLU A 79 24.68 5.05 4.31
CA GLU A 79 25.74 5.95 3.83
C GLU A 79 25.58 6.34 2.36
N TYR A 80 24.49 5.93 1.69
CA TYR A 80 24.24 6.19 0.28
C TYR A 80 25.35 5.67 -0.65
N HIS A 81 25.92 4.52 -0.32
CA HIS A 81 27.01 3.94 -1.08
C HIS A 81 26.53 3.56 -2.49
N PRO A 82 27.24 3.95 -3.57
CA PRO A 82 26.77 3.81 -4.96
C PRO A 82 26.61 2.36 -5.44
N LYS A 83 27.16 1.39 -4.72
CA LYS A 83 26.96 -0.06 -4.96
C LYS A 83 25.59 -0.56 -4.51
N TYR A 84 24.94 0.13 -3.58
CA TYR A 84 23.66 -0.27 -2.99
C TYR A 84 22.61 0.85 -3.12
N PRO A 85 22.35 1.35 -4.34
CA PRO A 85 21.38 2.41 -4.54
C PRO A 85 19.98 1.92 -4.19
N VAL A 86 19.21 2.75 -3.48
CA VAL A 86 17.80 2.50 -3.16
C VAL A 86 16.95 3.28 -4.14
N THR A 87 16.48 2.60 -5.19
CA THR A 87 15.70 3.25 -6.26
C THR A 87 14.33 2.59 -6.42
N ALA A 88 13.43 3.30 -7.12
CA ALA A 88 12.10 2.81 -7.45
C ALA A 88 12.07 1.69 -8.50
N HIS A 89 13.22 1.26 -9.03
CA HIS A 89 13.34 0.13 -9.96
C HIS A 89 13.26 -1.23 -9.26
N THR A 90 13.42 -1.24 -7.95
CA THR A 90 13.31 -2.41 -7.08
C THR A 90 12.20 -2.19 -6.07
N TYR A 91 11.40 -3.23 -5.81
CA TYR A 91 10.34 -3.12 -4.82
C TYR A 91 10.89 -3.16 -3.39
N PRO A 92 10.32 -2.37 -2.47
CA PRO A 92 10.62 -2.49 -1.05
C PRO A 92 10.03 -3.80 -0.51
N ALA A 93 10.69 -4.38 0.50
CA ALA A 93 10.29 -5.66 1.09
C ALA A 93 8.84 -5.72 1.54
N PHE A 94 8.27 -4.61 2.08
CA PHE A 94 6.90 -4.58 2.59
C PHE A 94 5.83 -4.92 1.53
N VAL A 95 6.15 -4.85 0.23
CA VAL A 95 5.25 -5.24 -0.86
C VAL A 95 5.02 -6.76 -0.87
N TYR A 96 5.96 -7.54 -0.38
CA TYR A 96 5.92 -9.00 -0.38
C TYR A 96 5.22 -9.56 0.85
N LEU A 97 4.55 -10.71 0.68
CA LEU A 97 3.97 -11.48 1.78
C LEU A 97 5.05 -11.77 2.84
N LYS A 98 4.79 -11.35 4.08
CA LYS A 98 5.74 -11.45 5.23
C LYS A 98 7.11 -10.79 4.97
N GLY A 99 7.21 -9.91 3.97
CA GLY A 99 8.49 -9.31 3.57
C GLY A 99 9.46 -10.29 2.91
N GLN A 100 9.00 -11.45 2.43
CA GLN A 100 9.87 -12.52 1.93
C GLN A 100 9.91 -12.53 0.39
N TYR A 101 11.06 -12.12 -0.15
CA TYR A 101 11.37 -12.25 -1.57
C TYR A 101 11.98 -13.61 -1.88
N ASN A 102 11.66 -14.16 -3.05
CA ASN A 102 12.25 -15.40 -3.54
C ASN A 102 12.92 -15.15 -4.90
N PRO A 103 14.25 -15.18 -5.01
CA PRO A 103 14.95 -14.90 -6.26
C PRO A 103 14.68 -15.97 -7.35
N ILE A 104 14.34 -17.20 -6.97
CA ILE A 104 13.97 -18.27 -7.90
C ILE A 104 12.55 -18.06 -8.45
N ASN A 105 11.67 -17.45 -7.66
CA ASN A 105 10.32 -17.08 -8.07
C ASN A 105 9.94 -15.67 -7.61
N PRO A 106 10.41 -14.63 -8.31
CA PRO A 106 10.21 -13.22 -7.92
C PRO A 106 8.74 -12.80 -7.80
N SER A 107 7.83 -13.53 -8.45
CA SER A 107 6.38 -13.28 -8.39
C SER A 107 5.70 -13.86 -7.15
N LYS A 108 6.39 -14.70 -6.37
CA LYS A 108 5.81 -15.34 -5.18
C LYS A 108 5.54 -14.28 -4.12
N GLY A 109 4.26 -14.07 -3.81
CA GLY A 109 3.84 -13.21 -2.71
C GLY A 109 3.96 -11.71 -2.96
N ILE A 110 4.36 -11.27 -4.16
CA ILE A 110 4.42 -9.85 -4.52
C ILE A 110 3.03 -9.19 -4.40
N PHE A 111 2.98 -7.97 -3.88
CA PHE A 111 1.77 -7.20 -3.56
C PHE A 111 0.80 -7.92 -2.60
N LYS A 112 1.28 -8.89 -1.81
CA LYS A 112 0.52 -9.54 -0.74
C LYS A 112 1.05 -9.18 0.65
N GLY A 113 1.79 -8.08 0.77
CA GLY A 113 2.28 -7.56 2.04
C GLY A 113 1.14 -7.22 3.00
N GLU A 114 1.21 -7.76 4.21
CA GLU A 114 0.23 -7.54 5.28
C GLU A 114 0.02 -6.05 5.57
N LEU A 115 1.14 -5.33 5.73
CA LEU A 115 1.14 -3.90 6.02
C LEU A 115 0.54 -3.08 4.86
N LEU A 116 0.78 -3.51 3.62
CA LEU A 116 0.23 -2.88 2.42
C LEU A 116 -1.30 -3.03 2.37
N VAL A 117 -1.83 -4.21 2.69
CA VAL A 117 -3.28 -4.44 2.75
C VAL A 117 -3.92 -3.62 3.87
N ARG A 118 -3.31 -3.57 5.05
CA ARG A 118 -3.81 -2.74 6.17
C ARG A 118 -3.83 -1.27 5.81
N ALA A 119 -2.76 -0.76 5.19
CA ALA A 119 -2.69 0.61 4.71
C ALA A 119 -3.78 0.91 3.67
N PHE A 120 -4.03 -0.02 2.73
CA PHE A 120 -5.10 0.13 1.75
C PHE A 120 -6.47 0.26 2.43
N CYS A 121 -6.77 -0.62 3.39
CA CYS A 121 -8.02 -0.57 4.14
C CYS A 121 -8.15 0.74 4.95
N SER A 122 -7.06 1.24 5.53
CA SER A 122 -7.07 2.51 6.25
C SER A 122 -7.39 3.72 5.36
N ILE A 123 -6.92 3.74 4.11
CA ILE A 123 -7.23 4.81 3.15
C ILE A 123 -8.66 4.65 2.61
N PHE A 124 -8.98 3.47 2.07
CA PHE A 124 -10.15 3.32 1.21
C PHE A 124 -11.39 2.79 1.94
N THR A 125 -11.27 2.04 3.02
CA THR A 125 -12.44 1.43 3.68
C THR A 125 -12.64 2.02 5.07
N SER A 126 -12.30 1.30 6.12
CA SER A 126 -12.44 1.80 7.48
C SER A 126 -11.24 1.40 8.35
N PRO A 127 -10.89 2.20 9.37
CA PRO A 127 -9.86 1.85 10.35
C PRO A 127 -10.09 0.45 10.98
N SER A 128 -11.35 0.10 11.23
CA SER A 128 -11.73 -1.23 11.75
C SER A 128 -11.47 -2.39 10.78
N SER A 129 -11.48 -2.15 9.47
CA SER A 129 -11.12 -3.17 8.47
C SER A 129 -9.61 -3.37 8.38
N ALA A 130 -8.81 -2.38 8.78
CA ALA A 130 -7.35 -2.48 8.85
C ALA A 130 -6.85 -3.24 10.10
N GLN A 131 -7.69 -3.34 11.14
CA GLN A 131 -7.42 -4.08 12.37
C GLN A 131 -7.95 -5.52 12.37
N ALA A 132 -8.73 -5.91 11.37
CA ALA A 132 -9.18 -7.29 11.23
C ALA A 132 -7.96 -8.17 10.96
N GLU A 133 -7.78 -9.24 11.75
CA GLU A 133 -6.72 -10.21 11.48
C GLU A 133 -6.83 -10.69 10.03
N LEU A 134 -5.75 -10.57 9.27
CA LEU A 134 -5.70 -11.06 7.91
C LEU A 134 -5.51 -12.57 7.97
N ASP A 135 -6.59 -13.28 8.32
CA ASP A 135 -6.65 -14.74 8.44
C ASP A 135 -5.86 -15.41 7.29
N ASN A 136 -4.97 -16.33 7.64
CA ASN A 136 -4.48 -17.31 6.67
C ASN A 136 -5.68 -18.11 6.15
N GLU A 137 -5.57 -18.64 4.94
CA GLU A 137 -6.67 -19.24 4.16
C GLU A 137 -7.40 -20.41 4.86
N ASP A 138 -6.92 -20.86 6.03
CA ASP A 138 -7.37 -22.06 6.74
C ASP A 138 -8.30 -21.82 7.95
N THR A 139 -8.53 -20.58 8.42
CA THR A 139 -9.39 -20.37 9.60
C THR A 139 -10.82 -20.00 9.20
N VAL A 140 -11.69 -21.01 9.18
CA VAL A 140 -13.11 -20.91 8.86
C VAL A 140 -13.85 -19.98 9.83
N GLY A 141 -14.28 -18.82 9.32
CA GLY A 141 -15.67 -18.36 9.42
C GLY A 141 -16.19 -17.68 10.70
N SER A 142 -15.45 -17.62 11.81
CA SER A 142 -16.04 -17.12 13.08
C SER A 142 -15.75 -15.65 13.41
N SER A 143 -14.53 -15.15 13.18
CA SER A 143 -14.06 -13.84 13.70
C SER A 143 -14.78 -12.63 13.09
N ARG A 144 -15.13 -12.67 11.80
CA ARG A 144 -15.82 -11.56 11.11
C ARG A 144 -17.29 -11.38 11.53
N LYS A 145 -17.92 -12.44 12.08
CA LYS A 145 -19.34 -12.42 12.49
C LYS A 145 -19.51 -11.70 13.83
N ALA A 146 -18.60 -11.92 14.78
CA ALA A 146 -18.60 -11.28 16.09
C ALA A 146 -18.40 -9.75 16.01
N GLN A 147 -17.47 -9.28 15.16
CA GLN A 147 -17.21 -7.84 14.96
C GLN A 147 -18.33 -7.07 14.24
N LYS A 148 -19.33 -7.76 13.66
CA LYS A 148 -20.47 -7.11 13.02
C LYS A 148 -21.55 -6.68 14.02
N VAL A 149 -21.60 -7.31 15.18
CA VAL A 149 -22.65 -7.13 16.20
C VAL A 149 -22.33 -5.94 17.13
N ALA A 150 -21.06 -5.59 17.32
CA ALA A 150 -20.61 -4.44 18.12
C ALA A 150 -20.59 -3.10 17.36
N ARG A 151 -21.46 -2.92 16.35
CA ARG A 151 -21.42 -1.74 15.46
C ARG A 151 -22.50 -0.74 15.86
N GLY A 152 -22.07 0.38 16.45
CA GLY A 152 -22.86 1.62 16.45
C GLY A 152 -23.16 2.09 15.02
N ALA A 153 -24.11 3.02 14.88
CA ALA A 153 -24.56 3.54 13.59
C ALA A 153 -23.36 4.03 12.74
N ARG A 154 -23.20 3.47 11.54
CA ARG A 154 -22.22 3.96 10.54
C ARG A 154 -22.65 5.37 10.12
N THR A 155 -22.03 6.38 10.71
CA THR A 155 -22.36 7.79 10.49
C THR A 155 -21.71 8.39 9.24
N ARG A 156 -20.77 7.70 8.56
CA ARG A 156 -20.15 8.14 7.30
C ARG A 156 -19.97 7.00 6.29
N CYS A 157 -20.12 7.33 5.01
CA CYS A 157 -19.70 6.50 3.88
C CYS A 157 -18.16 6.43 3.86
N ASP A 158 -17.59 5.23 3.67
CA ASP A 158 -16.14 5.10 3.48
C ASP A 158 -15.70 5.63 2.11
N VAL A 159 -14.39 5.87 1.94
CA VAL A 159 -13.84 6.40 0.68
C VAL A 159 -14.18 5.48 -0.50
N ALA A 160 -14.16 4.16 -0.31
CA ALA A 160 -14.57 3.18 -1.29
C ALA A 160 -16.04 3.37 -1.68
N GLY A 161 -16.95 3.57 -0.72
CA GLY A 161 -18.35 3.88 -0.99
C GLY A 161 -18.53 5.21 -1.71
N LEU A 162 -17.77 6.25 -1.36
CA LEU A 162 -17.77 7.56 -2.03
C LEU A 162 -17.28 7.46 -3.48
N LEU A 163 -16.21 6.70 -3.72
CA LEU A 163 -15.65 6.41 -5.04
C LEU A 163 -16.44 5.34 -5.81
N LYS A 164 -17.47 4.77 -5.19
CA LYS A 164 -18.22 3.60 -5.69
C LYS A 164 -17.32 2.43 -6.06
N MET A 165 -16.20 2.27 -5.36
CA MET A 165 -15.21 1.22 -5.54
C MET A 165 -15.80 -0.14 -5.15
N ARG A 166 -16.21 -0.92 -6.17
CA ARG A 166 -16.77 -2.28 -6.00
C ARG A 166 -15.74 -3.39 -6.18
N SER A 167 -14.59 -3.05 -6.73
CA SER A 167 -13.44 -3.92 -6.96
C SER A 167 -12.18 -3.14 -6.69
N VAL A 168 -11.15 -3.79 -6.16
CA VAL A 168 -9.85 -3.15 -5.94
C VAL A 168 -9.28 -2.71 -7.28
N ASP A 169 -8.93 -1.43 -7.33
CA ASP A 169 -8.28 -0.79 -8.47
C ASP A 169 -6.74 -0.96 -8.33
N PRO A 170 -6.03 -1.48 -9.36
CA PRO A 170 -4.58 -1.53 -9.38
C PRO A 170 -3.89 -0.20 -9.06
N ARG A 171 -4.46 0.93 -9.51
CA ARG A 171 -3.94 2.28 -9.27
C ARG A 171 -4.08 2.69 -7.82
N ALA A 172 -5.11 2.21 -7.13
CA ALA A 172 -5.27 2.39 -5.70
C ALA A 172 -4.20 1.61 -4.92
N ILE A 173 -3.84 0.39 -5.35
CA ILE A 173 -2.71 -0.36 -4.78
C ILE A 173 -1.39 0.40 -4.96
N ALA A 174 -1.15 0.92 -6.17
CA ALA A 174 0.05 1.72 -6.46
C ALA A 174 0.12 2.98 -5.58
N TYR A 175 -1.00 3.71 -5.44
CA TYR A 175 -1.11 4.87 -4.57
C TYR A 175 -0.84 4.52 -3.10
N THR A 176 -1.48 3.48 -2.56
CA THR A 176 -1.23 3.01 -1.19
C THR A 176 0.23 2.62 -0.98
N THR A 177 0.86 1.99 -1.97
CA THR A 177 2.28 1.61 -1.89
C THR A 177 3.18 2.85 -1.75
N CYS A 178 2.91 3.90 -2.53
CA CYS A 178 3.64 5.17 -2.44
C CYS A 178 3.41 5.85 -1.08
N GLN A 179 2.16 5.89 -0.61
CA GLN A 179 1.81 6.43 0.70
C GLN A 179 2.50 5.68 1.85
N LEU A 180 2.49 4.35 1.80
CA LEU A 180 3.12 3.51 2.81
C LEU A 180 4.65 3.67 2.81
N HIS A 181 5.29 3.69 1.63
CA HIS A 181 6.72 3.97 1.51
C HIS A 181 7.06 5.33 2.14
N PHE A 182 6.31 6.38 1.78
CA PHE A 182 6.49 7.69 2.38
C PHE A 182 6.35 7.63 3.90
N VAL A 183 5.29 7.02 4.45
CA VAL A 183 5.07 6.93 5.90
C VAL A 183 6.19 6.21 6.66
N LEU A 184 6.79 5.19 6.05
CA LEU A 184 7.90 4.41 6.60
C LEU A 184 9.25 5.14 6.49
N SER A 185 9.42 6.05 5.52
CA SER A 185 10.65 6.85 5.34
C SER A 185 10.86 7.86 6.47
N SER A 186 12.04 8.47 6.52
CA SER A 186 12.35 9.61 7.39
C SER A 186 11.88 10.97 6.85
N SER A 187 11.41 11.02 5.60
CA SER A 187 11.12 12.26 4.88
C SER A 187 9.92 13.00 5.46
N THR A 188 10.08 14.25 5.90
CA THR A 188 9.02 14.99 6.62
C THR A 188 7.98 15.61 5.69
N SER A 189 8.33 15.82 4.43
CA SER A 189 7.46 16.36 3.39
C SER A 189 7.42 15.45 2.18
N TRP A 190 6.31 15.45 1.47
CA TRP A 190 6.17 14.67 0.25
C TRP A 190 6.88 15.38 -0.90
N ASN A 191 7.79 14.67 -1.54
CA ASN A 191 8.42 15.06 -2.79
C ASN A 191 8.30 13.90 -3.78
N LEU A 192 8.16 14.21 -5.07
CA LEU A 192 8.17 13.18 -6.12
C LEU A 192 9.53 12.50 -6.21
N HIS A 193 10.60 13.23 -5.88
CA HIS A 193 11.96 12.72 -5.79
C HIS A 193 12.43 12.84 -4.35
N ASP A 194 12.72 11.70 -3.74
CA ASP A 194 13.31 11.58 -2.42
C ASP A 194 14.69 10.97 -2.60
N GLU A 195 15.69 11.83 -2.74
CA GLU A 195 17.05 11.46 -3.13
C GLU A 195 17.06 10.74 -4.50
N GLU A 196 17.45 9.46 -4.55
CA GLU A 196 17.43 8.62 -5.76
C GLU A 196 16.07 7.91 -6.00
N PHE A 197 15.13 8.06 -5.07
CA PHE A 197 13.84 7.38 -5.12
C PHE A 197 12.77 8.25 -5.79
N ASP A 198 12.30 7.83 -6.97
CA ASP A 198 11.23 8.50 -7.72
C ASP A 198 9.87 7.81 -7.52
N TYR A 199 8.93 8.51 -6.88
CA TYR A 199 7.57 8.02 -6.64
C TYR A 199 6.73 7.86 -7.91
N ASN A 200 6.99 8.63 -8.98
CA ASN A 200 6.34 8.41 -10.27
C ASN A 200 6.80 7.11 -10.91
N VAL A 201 8.10 6.81 -10.82
CA VAL A 201 8.66 5.54 -11.29
C VAL A 201 8.06 4.38 -10.50
N LEU A 202 8.00 4.48 -9.17
CA LEU A 202 7.38 3.45 -8.33
C LEU A 202 5.92 3.21 -8.74
N TYR A 203 5.13 4.28 -8.80
CA TYR A 203 3.72 4.21 -9.18
C TYR A 203 3.55 3.54 -10.54
N ARG A 204 4.30 3.99 -11.55
CA ARG A 204 4.27 3.43 -12.92
C ARG A 204 4.70 1.97 -12.96
N ASN A 205 5.72 1.58 -12.22
CA ASN A 205 6.18 0.20 -12.18
C ASN A 205 5.09 -0.73 -11.61
N ILE A 206 4.36 -0.26 -10.59
CA ILE A 206 3.25 -1.02 -10.00
C ILE A 206 2.06 -1.07 -10.96
N THR A 207 1.63 0.06 -11.54
CA THR A 207 0.51 0.06 -12.47
C THR A 207 0.81 -0.79 -13.70
N ASN A 208 2.02 -0.72 -14.27
CA ASN A 208 2.43 -1.56 -15.38
C ASN A 208 2.40 -3.06 -15.04
N TYR A 209 2.79 -3.44 -13.81
CA TYR A 209 2.72 -4.83 -13.36
C TYR A 209 1.28 -5.40 -13.46
N PHE A 210 0.28 -4.60 -13.10
CA PHE A 210 -1.13 -5.01 -13.12
C PHE A 210 -1.81 -4.80 -14.49
N GLU A 211 -1.58 -3.66 -15.14
CA GLU A 211 -2.32 -3.23 -16.34
C GLU A 211 -1.69 -3.74 -17.64
N GLN A 212 -0.40 -4.08 -17.65
CA GLN A 212 0.35 -4.48 -18.85
C GLN A 212 1.04 -5.85 -18.68
N PRO A 213 0.30 -6.94 -18.39
CA PRO A 213 0.90 -8.25 -18.22
C PRO A 213 1.49 -8.77 -19.55
N LEU A 214 2.80 -9.03 -19.57
CA LEU A 214 3.55 -9.44 -20.77
C LEU A 214 3.18 -10.82 -21.36
N SER A 215 2.24 -11.57 -20.76
CA SER A 215 1.78 -12.86 -21.28
C SER A 215 0.41 -13.25 -20.73
N PRO A 216 -0.33 -14.15 -21.40
CA PRO A 216 -1.58 -14.69 -20.88
C PRO A 216 -1.44 -15.33 -19.49
N LYS A 217 -0.35 -16.08 -19.25
CA LYS A 217 -0.06 -16.68 -17.94
C LYS A 217 0.09 -15.61 -16.84
N LYS A 218 0.80 -14.50 -17.14
CA LYS A 218 0.91 -13.36 -16.22
C LYS A 218 -0.44 -12.68 -15.99
N SER A 219 -1.24 -12.52 -17.04
CA SER A 219 -2.60 -11.95 -16.94
C SER A 219 -3.49 -12.76 -16.00
N THR A 220 -3.46 -14.09 -16.08
CA THR A 220 -4.20 -14.96 -15.14
C THR A 220 -3.73 -14.76 -13.71
N LYS A 221 -2.41 -14.77 -13.45
CA LYS A 221 -1.86 -14.52 -12.11
C LYS A 221 -2.26 -13.15 -11.55
N VAL A 222 -2.29 -12.11 -12.39
CA VAL A 222 -2.75 -10.77 -12.01
C VAL A 222 -4.23 -10.78 -11.62
N LYS A 223 -5.09 -11.45 -12.40
CA LYS A 223 -6.52 -11.60 -12.07
C LYS A 223 -6.73 -12.35 -10.76
N GLU A 224 -5.97 -13.42 -10.51
CA GLU A 224 -5.99 -14.16 -9.24
C GLU A 224 -5.54 -13.30 -8.06
N LEU A 225 -4.50 -12.48 -8.25
CA LEU A 225 -4.02 -11.53 -7.25
C LEU A 225 -5.07 -10.46 -6.93
N LEU A 226 -5.69 -9.87 -7.94
CA LEU A 226 -6.75 -8.87 -7.74
C LEU A 226 -8.02 -9.48 -7.13
N LEU A 227 -8.32 -10.74 -7.44
CA LEU A 227 -9.37 -11.50 -6.77
C LEU A 227 -9.05 -11.72 -5.28
N TRP A 228 -7.80 -12.06 -4.95
CA TRP A 228 -7.33 -12.16 -3.58
C TRP A 228 -7.47 -10.83 -2.83
N TRP A 229 -7.11 -9.72 -3.46
CA TRP A 229 -7.31 -8.36 -2.93
C TRP A 229 -8.79 -8.06 -2.66
N ASN A 230 -9.69 -8.36 -3.60
CA ASN A 230 -11.14 -8.20 -3.39
C ASN A 230 -11.64 -8.99 -2.18
N ARG A 231 -11.17 -10.23 -1.97
CA ARG A 231 -11.56 -11.06 -0.81
C ARG A 231 -11.04 -10.49 0.51
N LYS A 232 -9.83 -9.93 0.51
CA LYS A 232 -9.23 -9.32 1.70
C LYS A 232 -9.91 -8.00 2.06
N VAL A 233 -10.20 -7.15 1.08
CA VAL A 233 -10.78 -5.80 1.28
C VAL A 233 -12.30 -5.83 1.44
N PHE A 234 -13.02 -6.52 0.55
CA PHE A 234 -14.49 -6.48 0.48
C PHE A 234 -15.18 -7.78 0.97
N GLY A 235 -14.41 -8.84 1.23
CA GLY A 235 -14.91 -10.12 1.74
C GLY A 235 -15.29 -11.15 0.67
N HIS A 236 -15.36 -12.42 1.09
CA HIS A 236 -15.54 -13.58 0.20
C HIS A 236 -16.90 -13.65 -0.52
N ARG A 237 -17.96 -13.09 0.08
CA ARG A 237 -19.34 -13.21 -0.46
C ARG A 237 -19.55 -12.46 -1.78
N ASN A 238 -18.59 -11.62 -2.19
CA ASN A 238 -18.72 -10.72 -3.33
C ASN A 238 -17.75 -11.03 -4.48
N ALA A 239 -16.99 -12.14 -4.43
CA ALA A 239 -15.86 -12.31 -5.34
C ALA A 239 -15.61 -13.78 -5.78
N SER A 240 -16.38 -14.24 -6.77
CA SER A 240 -16.12 -15.49 -7.51
C SER A 240 -15.10 -15.31 -8.65
N PHE A 241 -15.05 -14.12 -9.26
CA PHE A 241 -14.04 -13.70 -10.24
C PHE A 241 -13.73 -12.21 -10.07
N TYR A 242 -12.58 -11.76 -10.55
CA TYR A 242 -12.26 -10.33 -10.57
C TYR A 242 -12.93 -9.65 -11.77
N GLN A 243 -13.76 -8.64 -11.52
CA GLN A 243 -14.28 -7.72 -12.52
C GLN A 243 -13.79 -6.31 -12.17
N PRO A 244 -12.97 -5.66 -13.03
CA PRO A 244 -12.58 -4.28 -12.81
C PRO A 244 -13.82 -3.37 -12.91
N GLN A 245 -13.81 -2.30 -12.12
CA GLN A 245 -14.87 -1.30 -12.17
C GLN A 245 -14.91 -0.66 -13.57
N HIS A 246 -16.07 -0.74 -14.22
CA HIS A 246 -16.30 0.00 -15.46
C HIS A 246 -16.31 1.50 -15.13
N VAL A 247 -15.35 2.25 -15.67
CA VAL A 247 -15.46 3.70 -15.74
C VAL A 247 -16.47 3.99 -16.83
N GLU A 248 -17.65 4.50 -16.47
CA GLU A 248 -18.64 4.95 -17.45
C GLU A 248 -17.96 5.95 -18.39
N THR A 249 -17.64 5.50 -19.60
CA THR A 249 -17.07 6.35 -20.64
C THR A 249 -18.23 7.03 -21.32
N LEU A 250 -18.81 8.03 -20.64
CA LEU A 250 -19.74 8.93 -21.30
C LEU A 250 -18.95 9.69 -22.37
N SER A 251 -19.41 9.60 -23.63
CA SER A 251 -18.89 10.46 -24.68
C SER A 251 -19.01 11.90 -24.21
N VAL A 252 -17.89 12.62 -24.20
CA VAL A 252 -17.85 14.04 -23.81
C VAL A 252 -18.75 14.88 -24.76
N ALA A 253 -19.01 14.38 -25.97
CA ALA A 253 -19.91 14.99 -26.95
C ALA A 253 -21.41 14.70 -26.72
N LEU A 254 -21.77 13.75 -25.85
CA LEU A 254 -23.16 13.40 -25.52
C LEU A 254 -23.68 14.08 -24.25
N ALA A 255 -23.08 15.18 -23.83
CA ALA A 255 -23.62 16.03 -22.76
C ALA A 255 -24.94 16.67 -23.23
N ARG A 256 -26.03 15.93 -23.00
CA ARG A 256 -27.46 16.28 -22.93
C ARG A 256 -27.86 17.66 -23.48
N ARG A 257 -28.65 17.64 -24.57
CA ARG A 257 -29.73 18.62 -24.78
C ARG A 257 -30.73 18.56 -23.64
#